data_AF-A0A348UQ38-F1
#
_entry.id   AF-A0A348UQ38-F1
#
_cell.length_a   1.000
_cell.length_b   1.000
_cell.length_c   1.000
_cell.angle_alpha   90.00
_cell.angle_beta   90.00
_cell.angle_gamma   90.00
#
_symmetry.space_group_name_H-M   'P 1'
#
loop_
_entity.id
_entity.type
_entity.pdbx_description
1 polymer ?
#
loop_
_entity_poly.entity_id
_entity_poly.type
_entity_poly.pdbx_seq_one_letter_code
_entity_poly.pdbx_strand_id
1 'polypeptide(L)'
;MTASAPAWLADPTRLLEPEQVSLSATTLLVHVSSAAAYAAAHLPGAVLVEPGELVAGVPPAPGRLPDLGRLTALFGRIGYQPDQDIVVYDDEGGGWAGRFIWTLDVIGHARWAYLDGGIVAWAAAG
;
A
#
# COMPACT_ATOMS: atom_id res chain seq x y z
N MET A 1 9.16 -24.72 0.45
CA MET A 1 8.12 -24.67 1.49
C MET A 1 7.14 -23.59 1.06
N THR A 2 5.92 -23.94 0.65
CA THR A 2 4.89 -22.93 0.37
C THR A 2 4.46 -22.31 1.70
N ALA A 3 4.70 -21.01 1.88
CA ALA A 3 4.16 -20.30 3.03
C ALA A 3 2.63 -20.44 3.00
N SER A 4 2.03 -20.77 4.14
CA SER A 4 0.56 -20.76 4.25
C SER A 4 0.06 -19.35 4.00
N ALA A 5 -1.10 -19.23 3.33
CA ALA A 5 -1.73 -17.93 3.15
C ALA A 5 -1.99 -17.26 4.52
N PRO A 6 -1.81 -15.94 4.63
CA PRO A 6 -2.02 -15.24 5.88
C PRO A 6 -3.50 -15.23 6.27
N ALA A 7 -3.79 -15.26 7.56
CA ALA A 7 -5.15 -15.37 8.09
C ALA A 7 -6.07 -14.22 7.62
N TRP A 8 -5.52 -13.01 7.47
CA TRP A 8 -6.26 -11.84 6.99
C TRP A 8 -6.77 -11.97 5.55
N LEU A 9 -6.22 -12.88 4.74
CA LEU A 9 -6.69 -13.07 3.36
C LEU A 9 -8.13 -13.64 3.31
N ALA A 10 -8.56 -14.31 4.37
CA ALA A 10 -9.92 -14.81 4.53
C ALA A 10 -10.89 -13.78 5.14
N ASP A 11 -10.39 -12.68 5.69
CA ASP A 11 -11.20 -11.62 6.25
C ASP A 11 -11.75 -10.74 5.10
N PRO A 12 -13.07 -10.56 4.97
CA PRO A 12 -13.64 -9.70 3.93
C PRO A 12 -13.28 -8.21 4.10
N THR A 13 -12.95 -7.76 5.31
CA THR A 13 -12.56 -6.38 5.58
C THR A 13 -11.10 -6.11 5.21
N ARG A 14 -10.26 -7.15 5.32
CA ARG A 14 -8.81 -7.09 5.07
C ARG A 14 -8.13 -5.98 5.87
N LEU A 15 -8.66 -5.66 7.04
CA LEU A 15 -8.05 -4.71 7.98
C LEU A 15 -7.07 -5.45 8.89
N LEU A 16 -5.92 -4.83 9.11
CA LEU A 16 -4.91 -5.27 10.06
C LEU A 16 -4.77 -4.23 11.14
N GLU A 17 -4.91 -4.68 12.38
CA GLU A 17 -4.50 -3.90 13.54
C GLU A 17 -2.96 -3.78 13.57
N PRO A 18 -2.42 -2.71 14.17
CA PRO A 18 -0.97 -2.50 14.31
C PRO A 18 -0.16 -3.72 14.76
N GLU A 19 -0.63 -4.46 15.76
CA GLU A 19 0.03 -5.62 16.33
C GLU A 19 0.03 -6.85 15.41
N GLN A 20 -0.81 -6.86 14.38
CA GLN A 20 -0.94 -7.96 13.43
C GLN A 20 -0.02 -7.81 12.22
N VAL A 21 0.64 -6.65 12.06
CA VAL A 21 1.51 -6.38 10.92
C VAL A 21 2.76 -7.25 10.98
N SER A 22 2.91 -8.12 9.99
CA SER A 22 4.14 -8.90 9.81
C SER A 22 5.16 -8.11 9.01
N LEU A 23 6.31 -7.81 9.62
CA LEU A 23 7.48 -7.22 8.96
C LEU A 23 8.32 -8.28 8.20
N SER A 24 7.68 -9.32 7.67
CA SER A 24 8.35 -10.39 6.92
C SER A 24 8.91 -9.88 5.60
N ALA A 25 10.08 -10.41 5.19
CA ALA A 25 10.71 -10.10 3.91
C ALA A 25 9.88 -10.50 2.66
N THR A 26 8.81 -11.28 2.84
CA THR A 26 7.92 -11.72 1.77
C THR A 26 6.73 -10.80 1.53
N THR A 27 6.49 -9.84 2.42
CA THR A 27 5.38 -8.90 2.34
C THR A 27 5.88 -7.57 1.80
N LEU A 28 5.22 -7.03 0.78
CA LEU A 28 5.48 -5.66 0.33
C LEU A 28 4.69 -4.69 1.21
N LEU A 29 5.40 -3.92 2.03
CA LEU A 29 4.83 -2.83 2.82
C LEU A 29 4.84 -1.55 1.98
N VAL A 30 3.68 -0.97 1.70
CA VAL A 30 3.55 0.25 0.89
C VAL A 30 3.06 1.39 1.77
N HIS A 31 3.88 2.42 1.91
CA HIS A 31 3.50 3.68 2.54
C HIS A 31 3.13 4.70 1.48
N VAL A 32 1.87 5.14 1.49
CA VAL A 32 1.39 6.15 0.55
C VAL A 32 1.39 7.51 1.24
N SER A 33 2.40 8.32 0.99
CA SER A 33 2.56 9.62 1.66
C SER A 33 3.48 10.54 0.88
N SER A 34 3.75 11.74 1.41
CA SER A 34 4.82 12.59 0.86
C SER A 34 6.20 12.03 1.22
N ALA A 35 7.21 12.33 0.40
CA ALA A 35 8.60 11.96 0.73
C ALA A 35 9.06 12.48 2.10
N ALA A 36 8.57 13.64 2.54
CA ALA A 36 8.89 14.21 3.84
C ALA A 36 8.26 13.42 5.00
N ALA A 37 6.98 13.03 4.87
CA ALA A 37 6.30 12.21 5.86
C ALA A 37 6.94 10.83 5.99
N TYR A 38 7.22 10.19 4.85
CA TYR A 38 7.95 8.92 4.80
C TYR A 38 9.31 9.01 5.50
N ALA A 39 10.09 10.06 5.23
CA ALA A 39 11.39 10.26 5.86
C ALA A 39 11.28 10.49 7.38
N ALA A 40 10.18 11.06 7.85
CA ALA A 40 9.92 11.27 9.27
C ALA A 40 9.54 9.97 9.99
N ALA A 41 8.66 9.15 9.40
CA ALA A 41 8.26 7.87 9.96
C ALA A 41 7.73 6.90 8.88
N HIS A 42 8.19 5.65 8.93
CA HIS A 42 7.66 4.55 8.14
C HIS A 42 7.95 3.21 8.84
N LEU A 43 7.17 2.18 8.50
CA LEU A 43 7.43 0.82 8.94
C LEU A 43 8.75 0.33 8.32
N PRO A 44 9.59 -0.43 9.07
CA PRO A 44 10.83 -0.98 8.54
C PRO A 44 10.61 -1.80 7.26
N GLY A 45 11.35 -1.48 6.21
CA GLY A 45 11.25 -2.17 4.91
C GLY A 45 10.08 -1.70 4.03
N ALA A 46 9.29 -0.71 4.46
CA ALA A 46 8.29 -0.10 3.59
C ALA A 46 8.90 0.56 2.36
N VAL A 47 8.10 0.70 1.31
CA VAL A 47 8.42 1.48 0.12
C VAL A 47 7.48 2.67 0.01
N LEU A 48 8.04 3.80 -0.44
CA LEU A 48 7.27 5.01 -0.69
C LEU A 48 6.52 4.93 -2.03
N VAL A 49 5.24 5.31 -1.98
CA VAL A 49 4.45 5.71 -3.14
C VAL A 49 3.88 7.10 -2.88
N GLU A 50 4.17 8.07 -3.74
CA GLU A 50 3.61 9.41 -3.58
C GLU A 50 2.21 9.48 -4.22
N PRO A 51 1.27 10.24 -3.64
CA PRO A 51 -0.07 10.45 -4.19
C PRO A 51 -0.11 10.80 -5.69
N GLY A 52 0.85 11.60 -6.15
CA GLY A 52 0.99 12.00 -7.56
C GLY A 52 1.26 10.85 -8.51
N GLU A 53 1.82 9.74 -8.03
CA GLU A 53 2.06 8.53 -8.81
C GLU A 53 0.77 7.73 -9.06
N LEU A 54 -0.29 7.97 -8.27
CA LEU A 54 -1.57 7.25 -8.34
C LEU A 54 -2.67 8.01 -9.10
N VAL A 55 -2.33 9.18 -9.65
CA VAL A 55 -3.25 10.03 -10.39
C VAL A 55 -2.65 10.51 -11.71
N ALA A 56 -3.50 10.72 -12.70
CA ALA A 56 -3.12 11.22 -14.01
C ALA A 56 -2.50 12.61 -13.89
N GLY A 57 -3.03 13.46 -13.01
CA GLY A 57 -2.53 14.82 -12.77
C GLY A 57 -2.85 15.80 -13.90
N VAL A 58 -3.65 15.40 -14.90
CA VAL A 58 -3.96 16.20 -16.09
C VAL A 58 -5.46 16.57 -16.18
N PRO A 59 -5.81 17.85 -16.44
CA PRO A 59 -7.18 18.26 -16.71
C PRO A 59 -7.81 17.54 -17.93
N PRO A 60 -9.15 17.48 -18.03
CA PRO A 60 -10.15 18.01 -17.11
C PRO A 60 -10.40 17.10 -15.89
N ALA A 61 -9.77 15.93 -15.83
CA ALA A 61 -9.99 14.93 -14.79
C ALA A 61 -8.65 14.46 -14.21
N PRO A 62 -8.03 15.27 -13.32
CA PRO A 62 -6.70 14.99 -12.77
C PRO A 62 -6.67 13.72 -11.90
N GLY A 63 -7.80 13.34 -11.28
CA GLY A 63 -7.91 12.14 -10.43
C GLY A 63 -8.06 10.81 -11.18
N ARG A 64 -8.04 10.80 -12.52
CA ARG A 64 -8.01 9.55 -13.31
C ARG A 64 -6.79 8.71 -12.97
N LEU A 65 -6.81 7.43 -13.31
CA LEU A 65 -5.59 6.62 -13.24
C LEU A 65 -4.49 7.22 -14.13
N PRO A 66 -3.21 7.09 -13.72
CA PRO A 66 -2.10 7.26 -14.62
C PRO A 66 -2.24 6.34 -15.85
N ASP A 67 -1.57 6.69 -16.94
CA ASP A 67 -1.44 5.79 -18.08
C ASP A 67 -0.69 4.50 -17.71
N LEU A 68 -0.82 3.49 -18.57
CA LEU A 68 -0.21 2.18 -18.36
C LEU A 68 1.32 2.24 -18.19
N GLY A 69 2.00 3.17 -18.87
CA GLY A 69 3.45 3.32 -18.77
C GLY A 69 3.86 3.78 -17.38
N ARG A 70 3.16 4.77 -16.82
CA ARG A 70 3.37 5.26 -15.45
C ARG A 70 3.04 4.21 -14.40
N LEU A 71 1.94 3.47 -14.57
CA LEU A 71 1.60 2.37 -13.67
C LEU A 71 2.67 1.25 -13.73
N THR A 72 3.11 0.87 -14.92
CA THR A 72 4.18 -0.13 -15.10
C THR A 72 5.47 0.30 -14.42
N ALA A 73 5.86 1.56 -14.57
CA ALA A 73 7.04 2.11 -13.91
C ALA A 73 6.90 2.12 -12.38
N LEU A 74 5.74 2.52 -11.86
CA LEU A 74 5.44 2.50 -10.43
C LEU A 74 5.55 1.07 -9.87
N PHE A 75 4.83 0.11 -10.44
CA PHE A 75 4.83 -1.28 -9.95
C PHE A 75 6.20 -1.94 -10.08
N GLY A 76 6.95 -1.66 -11.16
CA GLY A 76 8.33 -2.12 -11.30
C GLY A 76 9.27 -1.53 -10.23
N ARG A 77 9.16 -0.23 -9.94
CA ARG A 77 9.96 0.48 -8.93
C ARG A 77 9.74 -0.05 -7.53
N ILE A 78 8.49 -0.32 -7.14
CA ILE A 78 8.16 -0.82 -5.80
C ILE A 78 8.41 -2.32 -5.64
N GLY A 79 8.91 -3.01 -6.67
CA GLY A 79 9.23 -4.43 -6.61
C GLY A 79 8.00 -5.35 -6.63
N TYR A 80 6.89 -4.90 -7.23
CA TYR A 80 5.66 -5.66 -7.30
C TYR A 80 5.84 -7.05 -7.93
N GLN A 81 5.19 -8.05 -7.32
CA GLN A 81 5.04 -9.40 -7.86
C GLN A 81 3.57 -9.84 -7.82
N PRO A 82 3.07 -10.62 -8.79
CA PRO A 82 1.66 -11.00 -8.87
C PRO A 82 1.09 -11.71 -7.63
N ASP A 83 1.89 -12.57 -7.01
CA ASP A 83 1.45 -13.45 -5.91
C ASP A 83 1.91 -13.00 -4.52
N GLN A 84 2.53 -11.82 -4.42
CA GLN A 84 3.01 -11.32 -3.13
C GLN A 84 1.87 -10.77 -2.28
N ASP A 85 2.06 -10.78 -0.97
CA ASP A 85 1.17 -10.09 -0.04
C ASP A 85 1.56 -8.62 0.06
N ILE A 86 0.58 -7.72 -0.02
CA ILE A 86 0.79 -6.27 0.06
C ILE A 86 0.05 -5.70 1.27
N VAL A 87 0.75 -5.00 2.15
CA VAL A 87 0.11 -4.23 3.23
C VAL A 87 0.26 -2.75 2.92
N VAL A 88 -0.85 -2.02 2.89
CA VAL A 88 -0.91 -0.62 2.46
C VAL A 88 -1.36 0.25 3.62
N TYR A 89 -0.70 1.41 3.78
CA TYR A 89 -1.02 2.38 4.82
C TYR A 89 -0.58 3.79 4.44
N ASP A 90 -1.14 4.80 5.09
CA ASP A 90 -0.78 6.21 4.89
C ASP A 90 -0.62 6.97 6.21
N ASP A 91 -0.43 8.29 6.11
CA ASP A 91 -0.24 9.24 7.20
C ASP A 91 -1.41 10.20 7.43
N GLU A 92 -2.50 10.09 6.64
CA GLU A 92 -3.59 11.06 6.62
C GLU A 92 -4.94 10.49 7.07
N GLY A 93 -4.98 9.25 7.55
CA GLY A 93 -6.22 8.58 7.99
C GLY A 93 -6.96 7.86 6.86
N GLY A 94 -6.26 7.60 5.76
CA GLY A 94 -6.55 6.41 4.97
C GLY A 94 -6.95 6.57 3.52
N GLY A 95 -7.14 7.81 3.07
CA GLY A 95 -7.59 8.11 1.71
C GLY A 95 -6.60 7.66 0.64
N TRP A 96 -5.31 7.81 0.89
CA TRP A 96 -4.27 7.47 -0.08
C TRP A 96 -3.94 5.99 -0.10
N ALA A 97 -3.94 5.34 1.07
CA ALA A 97 -3.86 3.89 1.15
C ALA A 97 -5.03 3.22 0.41
N GLY A 98 -6.25 3.72 0.62
CA GLY A 98 -7.44 3.26 -0.12
C GLY A 98 -7.33 3.49 -1.63
N ARG A 99 -6.75 4.62 -2.06
CA ARG A 99 -6.49 4.90 -3.48
C ARG A 99 -5.51 3.90 -4.10
N PHE A 100 -4.45 3.52 -3.39
CA PHE A 100 -3.51 2.51 -3.86
C PHE A 100 -4.18 1.13 -3.94
N ILE A 101 -4.97 0.75 -2.94
CA ILE A 101 -5.75 -0.51 -2.96
C ILE A 101 -6.73 -0.55 -4.14
N TRP A 102 -7.45 0.55 -4.41
CA TRP A 102 -8.29 0.62 -5.61
C TRP A 102 -7.47 0.45 -6.90
N THR A 103 -6.24 0.94 -6.93
CA THR A 103 -5.33 0.73 -8.07
C THR A 103 -4.93 -0.74 -8.20
N LEU A 104 -4.68 -1.45 -7.08
CA LEU A 104 -4.45 -2.89 -7.05
C LEU A 104 -5.66 -3.66 -7.60
N ASP A 105 -6.87 -3.29 -7.19
CA ASP A 105 -8.11 -3.92 -7.68
C ASP A 105 -8.28 -3.73 -9.19
N VAL A 106 -7.97 -2.53 -9.73
CA VAL A 106 -8.04 -2.26 -11.17
C VAL A 106 -7.07 -3.15 -11.97
N ILE A 107 -5.89 -3.46 -11.42
CA ILE A 107 -4.93 -4.37 -12.06
C ILE A 107 -5.18 -5.85 -11.72
N GLY A 108 -6.23 -6.17 -10.97
CA GLY A 108 -6.62 -7.53 -10.60
C GLY A 108 -5.80 -8.17 -9.49
N HIS A 109 -5.05 -7.39 -8.70
CA HIS A 109 -4.30 -7.90 -7.57
C HIS A 109 -5.16 -7.95 -6.31
N ALA A 110 -5.39 -9.15 -5.76
CA ALA A 110 -6.32 -9.35 -4.66
C ALA A 110 -5.67 -9.67 -3.30
N ARG A 111 -4.34 -9.79 -3.23
CA ARG A 111 -3.61 -10.19 -2.02
C ARG A 111 -3.11 -8.97 -1.23
N TRP A 112 -4.06 -8.16 -0.79
CA TRP A 112 -3.76 -6.94 -0.06
C TRP A 112 -4.44 -6.90 1.31
N ALA A 113 -3.83 -6.19 2.24
CA ALA A 113 -4.42 -5.79 3.51
C ALA A 113 -4.17 -4.31 3.79
N TYR A 114 -5.06 -3.72 4.57
CA TYR A 114 -5.07 -2.33 4.97
C TYR A 114 -4.63 -2.25 6.43
N LEU A 115 -3.62 -1.44 6.77
CA LEU A 115 -3.25 -1.20 8.17
C LEU A 115 -4.15 -0.13 8.79
N ASP A 116 -5.00 -0.53 9.74
CA ASP A 116 -5.95 0.37 10.39
C ASP A 116 -5.21 1.45 11.19
N GLY A 117 -5.67 2.69 11.04
CA GLY A 117 -5.07 3.89 11.62
C GLY A 117 -3.67 4.26 11.11
N GLY A 118 -3.13 3.52 10.14
CA GLY A 118 -1.90 3.84 9.42
C GLY A 118 -0.65 3.99 10.32
N ILE A 119 0.27 4.88 9.92
CA ILE A 119 1.53 5.07 10.65
C ILE A 119 1.32 5.61 12.07
N VAL A 120 0.24 6.39 12.29
CA VAL A 120 -0.07 7.00 13.58
C VAL A 120 -0.48 5.94 14.60
N ALA A 121 -1.40 5.05 14.23
CA ALA A 121 -1.81 3.95 15.11
C ALA A 121 -0.67 2.96 15.33
N TRP A 122 0.12 2.66 14.29
CA TRP A 122 1.28 1.80 14.43
C TRP A 122 2.31 2.34 15.42
N ALA A 123 2.66 3.63 15.32
CA ALA A 123 3.58 4.26 16.26
C ALA A 123 3.04 4.31 17.70
N ALA A 124 1.71 4.36 17.87
CA ALA A 124 1.07 4.35 19.19
C ALA A 124 1.01 2.96 19.85
N ALA A 125 1.10 1.88 19.05
CA ALA A 125 1.02 0.50 19.56
C ALA A 125 2.30 0.02 20.26
N GLY A 126 3.45 0.66 20.00
CA GLY A 126 4.75 0.36 20.63
C GLY A 126 5.49 -0.82 20.00
#